data_AF-B5KND5-F1
#
_entry.id   AF-B5KND5-F1
#
_cell.length_a   1.000
_cell.length_b   1.000
_cell.length_c   1.000
_cell.angle_alpha   90.00
_cell.angle_beta   90.00
_cell.angle_gamma   90.00
#
_symmetry.space_group_name_H-M   'P 1'
#
loop_
_entity.id
_entity.type
_entity.pdbx_description
1 polymer ?
#
loop_
_entity_poly.entity_id
_entity_poly.type
_entity_poly.pdbx_seq_one_letter_code
_entity_poly.pdbx_strand_id
1 'polypeptide(L)' 'MLQFLAPFYSNLSGLILCPLLGSIILFVIPDPRIRLIRSIGLCTSLITFLYSLLFWIQFDNSTAKFQFVETI' A
#
# COMPACT_ATOMS: atom_id res chain seq x y z
N MET A 1 -17.22 -11.28 7.83
CA MET A 1 -17.35 -9.92 7.26
C MET A 1 -16.01 -9.33 6.80
N LEU A 2 -14.92 -9.44 7.58
CA LEU A 2 -13.59 -8.94 7.18
C LEU A 2 -12.79 -9.87 6.23
N GLN A 3 -13.24 -11.12 6.00
CA GLN A 3 -12.57 -12.08 5.11
C GLN A 3 -12.44 -11.61 3.65
N PHE A 4 -13.30 -10.70 3.17
CA PHE A 4 -13.16 -10.12 1.84
C PHE A 4 -11.92 -9.22 1.69
N LEU A 5 -11.38 -8.71 2.80
CA LEU A 5 -10.17 -7.89 2.80
C LEU A 5 -8.89 -8.70 2.99
N ALA A 6 -9.01 -10.00 3.30
CA ALA A 6 -7.90 -10.95 3.45
C ALA A 6 -6.83 -10.86 2.36
N PRO A 7 -7.17 -10.86 1.06
CA PRO A 7 -6.15 -10.84 0.01
C PRO A 7 -5.34 -9.55 0.00
N PHE A 8 -5.82 -8.46 0.62
CA PHE A 8 -5.02 -7.26 0.73
C PHE A 8 -3.93 -7.47 1.79
N TYR A 9 -4.29 -7.71 3.05
CA TYR A 9 -3.30 -7.75 4.13
C TYR A 9 -2.49 -9.05 4.23
N SER A 10 -2.79 -10.08 3.43
CA SER A 10 -2.01 -11.33 3.38
C SER A 10 -0.88 -11.32 2.34
N ASN A 11 -0.86 -10.34 1.44
CA ASN A 11 -0.11 -10.39 0.19
C ASN A 11 0.65 -9.07 -0.08
N LEU A 12 1.90 -9.13 -0.54
CA LEU A 12 2.73 -7.94 -0.75
C LEU A 12 2.31 -7.08 -1.95
N SER A 13 1.63 -7.64 -2.95
CA SER A 13 1.19 -6.92 -4.15
C SER A 13 0.32 -5.73 -3.81
N GLY A 14 -0.59 -5.85 -2.84
CA GLY A 14 -1.41 -4.73 -2.39
C GLY A 14 -0.57 -3.55 -1.88
N LEU A 15 0.48 -3.82 -1.10
CA LEU A 15 1.38 -2.79 -0.57
C LEU A 15 2.18 -2.10 -1.68
N ILE A 16 2.64 -2.87 -2.67
CA ILE A 16 3.43 -2.37 -3.81
C ILE A 16 2.55 -1.54 -4.76
N LEU A 17 1.29 -1.94 -4.95
CA LEU A 17 0.36 -1.26 -5.87
C LEU A 17 -0.17 0.07 -5.32
N CYS A 18 -0.28 0.24 -4.00
CA CYS A 18 -0.74 1.49 -3.38
C CYS A 18 0.00 2.76 -3.88
N PRO A 19 1.35 2.86 -3.81
CA PRO A 19 2.06 4.03 -4.30
C PRO A 19 1.99 4.19 -5.82
N LEU A 20 1.91 3.08 -6.57
CA LEU A 20 1.73 3.10 -8.03
C LEU A 20 0.36 3.67 -8.42
N LEU A 21 -0.71 3.27 -7.74
CA LEU A 21 -2.03 3.84 -7.94
C LEU A 21 -2.05 5.33 -7.58
N GLY A 22 -1.40 5.71 -6.48
CA GLY A 22 -1.28 7.13 -6.12
C GLY A 22 -0.53 7.96 -7.16
N SER A 23 0.54 7.44 -7.76
CA SER A 23 1.25 8.16 -8.82
C SER A 23 0.43 8.28 -10.11
N ILE A 24 -0.33 7.24 -10.48
CA ILE A 24 -1.28 7.30 -11.61
C ILE A 24 -2.36 8.35 -11.34
N ILE A 25 -2.90 8.42 -10.11
CA ILE A 25 -3.87 9.47 -9.74
C ILE A 25 -3.25 10.85 -9.89
N LEU A 26 -2.03 11.05 -9.41
CA LEU A 26 -1.31 12.33 -9.54
C LEU A 26 -1.07 12.71 -11.01
N PHE A 27 -0.79 11.73 -11.88
CA PHE A 27 -0.55 11.95 -13.31
C PHE A 27 -1.76 12.55 -14.05
N VAL A 28 -2.98 12.26 -13.59
CA VAL A 28 -4.21 12.76 -14.21
C VAL A 28 -4.56 14.18 -13.74
N ILE A 29 -3.91 14.68 -12.67
CA ILE A 29 -4.24 15.97 -12.07
C ILE A 29 -3.46 17.09 -12.76
N PRO A 30 -4.13 18.17 -13.22
CA PRO A 30 -3.44 19.28 -13.88
C PRO A 30 -2.59 20.09 -12.90
N ASP A 31 -1.41 20.51 -13.38
CA ASP A 31 -0.37 21.24 -12.64
C ASP A 31 -0.80 22.44 -11.77
N PRO A 32 -1.76 23.31 -12.14
CA PRO A 32 -2.12 24.46 -11.30
C PRO A 32 -2.69 24.08 -9.92
N ARG A 33 -3.08 22.80 -9.72
CA ARG A 33 -3.65 22.31 -8.46
C ARG A 33 -2.59 21.80 -7.48
N ILE A 34 -1.50 22.53 -7.28
CA ILE A 34 -0.35 22.14 -6.44
C ILE A 34 -0.76 21.69 -5.03
N ARG A 35 -1.72 22.38 -4.39
CA ARG A 35 -2.18 22.01 -3.04
C ARG A 35 -2.84 20.62 -3.03
N LEU A 36 -3.63 20.31 -4.05
CA LEU A 36 -4.29 19.01 -4.20
C LEU A 36 -3.25 17.91 -4.46
N ILE A 37 -2.29 18.16 -5.36
CA ILE A 37 -1.18 17.24 -5.67
C ILE A 37 -0.41 16.88 -4.39
N ARG A 38 -0.03 17.89 -3.58
CA ARG A 38 0.67 17.68 -2.31
C ARG A 38 -0.15 16.89 -1.31
N SER A 39 -1.44 17.21 -1.16
CA SER A 39 -2.32 16.49 -0.25
C SER A 39 -2.51 15.04 -0.67
N ILE A 40 -2.69 14.75 -1.96
CA ILE A 40 -2.84 13.38 -2.46
C ILE A 40 -1.53 12.60 -2.26
N GLY A 41 -0.38 13.17 -2.62
CA GLY A 41 0.91 12.52 -2.41
C GLY A 41 1.16 12.18 -0.93
N LEU A 42 0.83 13.10 -0.01
CA LEU A 42 0.93 12.87 1.42
C LEU A 42 -0.05 11.78 1.90
N CYS A 43 -1.30 11.81 1.45
CA CYS A 43 -2.28 10.79 1.80
C CYS A 43 -1.86 9.41 1.30
N THR A 44 -1.40 9.30 0.05
CA THR A 44 -0.91 8.04 -0.53
C THR A 44 0.29 7.49 0.26
N SER A 45 1.27 8.33 0.61
CA SER A 45 2.43 7.88 1.36
C SER A 45 2.07 7.46 2.79
N LEU A 46 1.20 8.21 3.47
CA LEU A 46 0.68 7.85 4.79
C LEU A 46 -0.09 6.53 4.76
N ILE A 47 -0.99 6.33 3.79
CA ILE A 47 -1.73 5.08 3.64
C ILE A 47 -0.77 3.90 3.41
N THR A 48 0.20 4.07 2.50
CA THR A 48 1.20 3.02 2.21
C THR A 48 2.04 2.68 3.44
N PHE A 49 2.43 3.70 4.23
CA PHE A 49 3.18 3.51 5.47
C PHE A 49 2.35 2.83 6.57
N LEU A 50 1.12 3.27 6.81
CA LEU A 50 0.24 2.61 7.78
C LEU A 50 -0.03 1.17 7.38
N TYR A 51 -0.12 0.91 6.08
CA TYR A 51 -0.31 -0.43 5.57
C TYR A 51 0.93 -1.32 5.78
N SER A 52 2.14 -0.81 5.57
CA SER A 52 3.36 -1.58 5.85
C SER A 52 3.51 -1.95 7.32
N LEU A 53 3.01 -1.11 8.25
CA LEU A 53 2.96 -1.46 9.68
C LEU A 53 2.05 -2.65 9.98
N LEU A 54 0.96 -2.85 9.23
CA LEU A 54 0.11 -4.04 9.39
C LEU A 54 0.87 -5.31 9.02
N PHE A 55 1.72 -5.27 8.00
CA PHE A 55 2.60 -6.39 7.65
C PHE A 55 3.65 -6.63 8.73
N TRP A 56 4.21 -5.55 9.29
CA TRP A 56 5.19 -5.66 10.38
C TRP A 56 4.61 -6.33 11.62
N ILE A 57 3.39 -5.96 12.03
CA ILE A 57 2.70 -6.57 13.19
C ILE A 57 2.40 -8.06 12.94
N GLN A 58 2.09 -8.44 11.69
CA GLN A 58 1.76 -9.82 11.32
C GLN A 58 3.00 -10.68 11.03
N PHE A 59 4.19 -10.10 10.98
CA PHE A 59 5.41 -10.80 10.59
C PHE A 59 5.87 -11.80 11.69
N ASP A 60 6.09 -13.05 11.29
CA ASP A 60 6.59 -14.10 12.17
C ASP A 60 8.13 -14.13 12.19
N ASN A 61 8.75 -13.66 13.27
CA ASN A 61 10.21 -13.66 13.40
C ASN A 61 10.81 -15.04 13.73
N SER A 62 9.99 -16.09 13.92
CA SER A 62 10.48 -17.43 14.26
C SER A 62 10.91 -18.27 13.05
N THR A 63 10.64 -17.79 11.83
CA THR A 63 10.90 -18.51 10.58
C THR A 63 11.83 -17.75 9.65
N ALA A 64 12.72 -18.48 8.98
CA ALA A 64 13.59 -17.95 7.93
C ALA A 64 12.93 -17.93 6.53
N LYS A 65 11.67 -18.35 6.43
CA LYS A 65 10.93 -18.39 5.16
C LYS A 65 10.50 -16.98 4.75
N PHE A 66 10.40 -16.73 3.45
CA PHE A 66 9.69 -15.56 2.94
C PHE A 66 8.21 -15.65 3.33
N GLN A 67 7.66 -14.53 3.81
CA GLN A 67 6.26 -14.39 4.20
C GLN A 67 5.54 -13.50 3.20
N PHE A 68 4.20 -13.59 3.18
CA PHE A 68 3.34 -12.82 2.27
C PHE A 68 3.66 -13.09 0.78
N VAL A 69 4.07 -14.33 0.48
CA VAL A 69 4.42 -14.79 -0.87
C VAL A 69 3.16 -15.12 -1.65
N GLU A 70 3.10 -14.62 -2.88
CA GLU A 70 2.02 -14.89 -3.83
C GLU A 70 2.47 -15.94 -4.85
N THR A 71 1.62 -16.93 -5.12
CA THR A 71 1.76 -17.79 -6.30
C THR A 71 1.15 -17.10 -7.51
N ILE A 72 1.95 -17.00 -8.58
CA ILE A 72 1.56 -16.46 -9.89
C ILE A 72 0.70 -17.48 -10.63
#